data_AF-A0A958P221-F1
#
_entry.id   AF-A0A958P221-F1
#
_cell.length_a   1.000
_cell.length_b   1.000
_cell.length_c   1.000
_cell.angle_alpha   90.00
_cell.angle_beta   90.00
_cell.angle_gamma   90.00
#
_symmetry.space_group_name_H-M   'P 1'
#
loop_
_entity.id
_entity.type
_entity.pdbx_description
1 polymer ?
#
loop_
_entity_poly.entity_id
_entity_poly.type
_entity_poly.pdbx_seq_one_letter_code
_entity_poly.pdbx_strand_id
1 'polypeptide(L)'
;AKVEEEFDDIAMGLKKWNQMIQEFYNPFHNRIEDTLENAERASGERVLGIDPETKKEVIARIGRFGAMVQIGRSEDDEKPAFASLSANQTLETITFEEALELFKFPKTLGVYDGEDVIVAQGKYGPYVKYKKGFVSIPKDEDISSVDYERALKLIKEKELANAPIDSYENLPVQKGVGRFGPFIKWNNMFINVSKKYDFNNLSHQDIVELIEDKKKKEIEKYIHNWKEEGISLQKARWGKFNLIKGKTKIELPKDTDVESFTLEQAKKLLEEKMPKKKSSKK
;
A
#
# COMPACT_ATOMS: atom_id res chain seq x y z
N ALA A 1 -3.11 -8.81 40.37
CA ALA A 1 -2.91 -8.97 41.82
C ALA A 1 -2.81 -7.61 42.53
N LYS A 2 -1.65 -6.95 42.69
CA LYS A 2 -1.55 -5.71 43.51
C LYS A 2 -2.30 -4.50 42.95
N VAL A 3 -2.40 -4.38 41.63
CA VAL A 3 -3.08 -3.26 40.95
C VAL A 3 -4.61 -3.35 41.05
N GLU A 4 -5.18 -4.56 41.09
CA GLU A 4 -6.63 -4.76 41.20
C GLU A 4 -7.14 -4.42 42.60
N GLU A 5 -6.40 -4.83 43.64
CA GLU A 5 -6.68 -4.49 45.04
C GLU A 5 -6.65 -2.96 45.27
N GLU A 6 -5.70 -2.26 44.65
CA GLU A 6 -5.63 -0.80 44.74
C GLU A 6 -6.79 -0.07 44.02
N PHE A 7 -7.40 -0.68 43.00
CA PHE A 7 -8.59 -0.12 42.36
C PHE A 7 -9.84 -0.26 43.23
N ASP A 8 -9.98 -1.37 43.96
CA ASP A 8 -11.07 -1.57 44.91
C ASP A 8 -10.97 -0.59 46.08
N ASP A 9 -9.76 -0.34 46.61
CA ASP A 9 -9.52 0.64 47.66
C ASP A 9 -9.84 2.09 47.25
N ILE A 10 -9.62 2.43 45.97
CA ILE A 10 -10.01 3.73 45.42
C ILE A 10 -11.54 3.83 45.32
N ALA A 11 -12.22 2.76 44.91
CA ALA A 11 -13.68 2.72 44.82
C ALA A 11 -14.36 2.84 46.19
N MET A 12 -13.73 2.30 47.25
CA MET A 12 -14.17 2.45 48.64
C MET A 12 -13.78 3.80 49.28
N GLY A 13 -13.06 4.66 48.56
CA GLY A 13 -12.61 5.98 49.04
C GLY A 13 -11.46 5.92 50.06
N LEU A 14 -10.83 4.75 50.21
CA LEU A 14 -9.74 4.51 51.15
C LEU A 14 -8.38 4.99 50.60
N LYS A 15 -8.25 5.12 49.28
CA LYS A 15 -7.03 5.58 48.61
C LYS A 15 -7.32 6.68 47.59
N LYS A 16 -6.47 7.70 47.53
CA LYS A 16 -6.58 8.77 46.52
C LYS A 16 -5.99 8.29 45.20
N TRP A 17 -6.84 8.22 44.16
CA TRP A 17 -6.45 7.81 42.80
C TRP A 17 -5.15 8.45 42.29
N ASN A 18 -4.98 9.76 42.52
CA ASN A 18 -3.79 10.50 42.06
C ASN A 18 -2.48 9.95 42.65
N GLN A 19 -2.49 9.44 43.88
CA GLN A 19 -1.30 8.88 44.52
C GLN A 19 -0.95 7.51 43.93
N MET A 20 -1.95 6.65 43.69
CA MET A 20 -1.75 5.36 43.03
C MET A 20 -1.17 5.52 41.62
N ILE A 21 -1.69 6.47 40.84
CA ILE A 21 -1.16 6.78 39.51
C ILE A 21 0.26 7.33 39.58
N GLN A 22 0.59 8.21 40.54
CA GLN A 22 1.96 8.71 40.71
C GLN A 22 2.94 7.60 41.11
N GLU A 23 2.55 6.73 42.04
CA GLU A 23 3.36 5.59 42.49
C GLU A 23 3.62 4.58 41.36
N PHE A 24 2.66 4.40 40.46
CA PHE A 24 2.82 3.56 39.28
C PHE A 24 3.65 4.24 38.17
N TYR A 25 3.32 5.50 37.86
CA TYR A 25 3.87 6.19 36.70
C TYR A 25 5.31 6.68 36.92
N ASN A 26 5.67 7.17 38.11
CA ASN A 26 7.02 7.72 38.33
C ASN A 26 8.14 6.67 38.14
N PRO A 27 8.05 5.45 38.72
CA PRO A 27 9.05 4.42 38.47
C PRO A 27 9.08 3.94 37.03
N PHE A 28 7.93 3.93 36.34
CA PHE A 28 7.84 3.56 34.93
C PHE A 28 8.48 4.62 34.03
N HIS A 29 8.20 5.91 34.29
CA HIS A 29 8.76 7.04 33.56
C HIS A 29 10.27 7.12 33.72
N ASN A 30 10.78 6.99 34.95
CA ASN A 30 12.22 6.94 35.21
C ASN A 30 12.88 5.76 34.48
N ARG A 31 12.20 4.61 34.40
CA ARG A 31 12.69 3.44 33.65
C ARG A 31 12.70 3.70 32.14
N ILE A 32 11.71 4.43 31.61
CA ILE A 32 11.69 4.85 30.21
C ILE A 32 12.82 5.84 29.93
N GLU A 33 13.02 6.84 30.78
CA GLU A 33 14.11 7.82 30.63
C GLU A 33 15.48 7.14 30.68
N ASP A 34 15.69 6.25 31.65
CA ASP A 34 16.90 5.43 31.75
C ASP A 34 17.09 4.52 30.52
N THR A 35 16.01 3.91 30.02
CA THR A 35 16.07 3.12 28.78
C THR A 35 16.34 3.99 27.55
N LEU A 36 15.84 5.23 27.50
CA LEU A 36 16.10 6.16 26.39
C LEU A 36 17.54 6.67 26.38
N GLU A 37 18.13 6.87 27.56
CA GLU A 37 19.50 7.37 27.71
C GLU A 37 20.56 6.25 27.62
N ASN A 38 20.31 5.10 28.25
CA ASN A 38 21.33 4.07 28.49
C ASN A 38 21.10 2.76 27.74
N ALA A 39 19.91 2.50 27.18
CA ALA A 39 19.76 1.30 26.37
C ALA A 39 20.51 1.46 25.05
N GLU A 40 21.39 0.51 24.73
CA GLU A 40 21.73 0.26 23.35
C GLU A 40 20.42 0.11 22.59
N ARG A 41 20.15 1.01 21.64
CA ARG A 41 19.03 0.86 20.72
C ARG A 41 19.19 -0.55 20.16
N ALA A 42 18.26 -1.45 20.49
CA ALA A 42 18.14 -2.69 19.75
C ALA A 42 17.93 -2.24 18.31
N SER A 43 19.00 -2.26 17.50
CA SER A 43 19.02 -1.69 16.16
C SER A 43 18.03 -2.42 15.25
N GLY A 44 17.46 -3.52 15.76
CA GLY A 44 16.71 -4.50 15.01
C GLY A 44 17.61 -5.24 14.03
N GLU A 45 18.93 -5.07 14.14
CA GLU A 45 19.94 -5.66 13.26
C GLU A 45 20.56 -6.88 13.96
N ARG A 46 20.62 -7.99 13.24
CA ARG A 46 21.22 -9.23 13.68
C ARG A 46 22.24 -9.68 12.63
N VAL A 47 23.50 -9.76 13.02
CA VAL A 47 24.56 -10.30 12.16
C VAL A 47 24.41 -11.83 12.12
N LEU A 48 24.23 -12.38 10.93
CA LEU A 48 24.06 -13.81 10.68
C LEU A 48 25.39 -14.51 10.38
N GLY A 49 26.35 -13.79 9.77
CA GLY A 49 27.65 -14.34 9.39
C GLY A 49 28.38 -13.47 8.37
N ILE A 50 29.39 -14.04 7.73
CA ILE A 50 30.18 -13.42 6.66
C ILE A 50 29.95 -14.20 5.38
N ASP A 51 29.54 -13.51 4.32
CA ASP A 51 29.33 -14.09 3.00
C ASP A 51 30.66 -14.59 2.40
N PRO A 52 30.76 -15.86 1.96
CA PRO A 52 32.02 -16.42 1.46
C PRO A 52 32.49 -15.81 0.13
N GLU A 53 31.59 -15.28 -0.70
CA GLU A 53 31.94 -14.71 -2.01
C GLU A 53 32.46 -13.28 -1.88
N THR A 54 31.75 -12.44 -1.13
CA THR A 54 32.04 -11.01 -0.99
C THR A 54 32.90 -10.69 0.24
N LYS A 55 33.03 -11.63 1.19
CA LYS A 55 33.67 -11.44 2.51
C LYS A 55 33.03 -10.32 3.36
N LYS A 56 31.75 -10.02 3.10
CA LYS A 56 30.99 -8.97 3.79
C LYS A 56 30.03 -9.55 4.81
N GLU A 57 29.67 -8.74 5.81
CA GLU A 57 28.69 -9.14 6.81
C GLU A 57 27.29 -9.32 6.20
N VAL A 58 26.61 -10.39 6.61
CA VAL A 58 25.21 -10.66 6.31
C VAL A 58 24.38 -10.26 7.53
N ILE A 59 23.50 -9.28 7.35
CA ILE A 59 22.77 -8.61 8.42
C ILE A 59 21.27 -8.72 8.17
N ALA A 60 20.52 -9.32 9.10
CA ALA A 60 19.07 -9.29 9.10
C ALA A 60 18.56 -8.06 9.87
N ARG A 61 17.74 -7.22 9.24
CA ARG A 61 17.24 -5.97 9.84
C ARG A 61 15.85 -5.54 9.36
N ILE A 62 15.23 -4.58 10.06
CA ILE A 62 14.03 -3.89 9.57
C ILE A 62 14.44 -2.70 8.70
N GLY A 63 13.98 -2.67 7.45
CA GLY A 63 14.13 -1.53 6.53
C GLY A 63 12.81 -0.83 6.21
N ARG A 64 12.83 0.17 5.31
CA ARG A 64 11.64 0.95 4.92
C ARG A 64 10.48 0.12 4.33
N PHE A 65 10.79 -1.07 3.81
CA PHE A 65 9.84 -1.95 3.13
C PHE A 65 9.51 -3.22 3.92
N GLY A 66 10.01 -3.36 5.14
CA GLY A 66 9.81 -4.53 5.99
C GLY A 66 11.13 -5.18 6.40
N ALA A 67 11.03 -6.39 6.95
CA ALA A 67 12.18 -7.21 7.31
C ALA A 67 12.98 -7.61 6.06
N MET A 68 14.30 -7.46 6.14
CA MET A 68 15.21 -7.73 5.02
C MET A 68 16.57 -8.21 5.49
N VAL A 69 17.27 -8.92 4.62
CA VAL A 69 18.69 -9.24 4.74
C VAL A 69 19.51 -8.29 3.89
N GLN A 70 20.66 -7.89 4.40
CA GLN A 70 21.63 -7.00 3.77
C GLN A 70 23.00 -7.68 3.74
N ILE A 71 23.71 -7.63 2.60
CA ILE A 71 25.12 -8.02 2.49
C ILE A 71 25.97 -6.75 2.34
N GLY A 72 26.94 -6.57 3.24
CA GLY A 72 27.78 -5.38 3.32
C GLY A 72 27.14 -4.23 4.10
N ARG A 73 27.95 -3.24 4.48
CA ARG A 73 27.48 -2.03 5.17
C ARG A 73 27.33 -0.88 4.20
N SER A 74 26.55 0.12 4.60
CA SER A 74 26.39 1.37 3.83
C SER A 74 27.68 2.21 3.75
N GLU A 75 28.66 1.88 4.60
CA GLU A 75 29.97 2.53 4.70
C GLU A 75 31.02 1.89 3.77
N ASP A 76 30.71 0.76 3.16
CA ASP A 76 31.59 0.08 2.20
C ASP A 76 31.61 0.83 0.86
N ASP A 77 32.74 0.77 0.14
CA ASP A 77 32.88 1.38 -1.20
C ASP A 77 31.89 0.81 -2.23
N GLU A 78 31.47 -0.43 -2.04
CA GLU A 78 30.50 -1.12 -2.88
C GLU A 78 29.09 -1.06 -2.29
N LYS A 79 28.09 -0.84 -3.15
CA LYS A 79 26.69 -0.76 -2.74
C LYS A 79 26.25 -2.06 -2.05
N PRO A 80 25.62 -1.99 -0.88
CA PRO A 80 25.10 -3.17 -0.20
C PRO A 80 24.01 -3.84 -1.04
N ALA A 81 24.02 -5.17 -1.04
CA ALA A 81 22.98 -5.97 -1.65
C ALA A 81 21.84 -6.17 -0.65
N PHE A 82 20.60 -6.25 -1.15
CA PHE A 82 19.41 -6.37 -0.30
C PHE A 82 18.48 -7.46 -0.79
N ALA A 83 17.95 -8.25 0.12
CA ALA A 83 16.89 -9.23 -0.13
C ALA A 83 15.79 -9.11 0.94
N SER A 84 14.52 -9.13 0.55
CA SER A 84 13.41 -9.10 1.51
C SER A 84 13.17 -10.50 2.08
N LEU A 85 12.83 -10.58 3.37
CA LEU A 85 12.45 -11.86 3.99
C LEU A 85 11.15 -12.40 3.37
N SER A 86 11.00 -13.72 3.37
CA SER A 86 9.75 -14.39 3.04
C SER A 86 8.73 -14.29 4.16
N ALA A 87 7.45 -14.44 3.83
CA ALA A 87 6.35 -14.20 4.77
C ALA A 87 6.36 -15.16 5.99
N ASN A 88 7.01 -16.31 5.84
CA ASN A 88 7.21 -17.33 6.85
C ASN A 88 8.53 -17.17 7.64
N GLN A 89 9.40 -16.22 7.28
CA GLN A 89 10.68 -15.99 7.94
C GLN A 89 10.58 -14.79 8.88
N THR A 90 11.16 -14.89 10.08
CA THR A 90 11.30 -13.77 11.01
C THR A 90 12.77 -13.41 11.22
N LEU A 91 13.02 -12.20 11.71
CA LEU A 91 14.37 -11.73 12.00
C LEU A 91 15.04 -12.55 13.13
N GLU A 92 14.25 -13.10 14.06
CA GLU A 92 14.77 -13.92 15.14
C GLU A 92 15.06 -15.38 14.74
N THR A 93 14.39 -15.91 13.71
CA THR A 93 14.53 -17.33 13.35
C THR A 93 15.39 -17.56 12.12
N ILE A 94 15.56 -16.57 11.24
CA ILE A 94 16.31 -16.74 9.98
C ILE A 94 17.75 -17.19 10.22
N THR A 95 18.17 -18.19 9.46
CA THR A 95 19.54 -18.73 9.47
C THR A 95 20.41 -18.08 8.40
N PHE A 96 21.73 -18.22 8.53
CA PHE A 96 22.69 -17.72 7.54
C PHE A 96 22.49 -18.34 6.15
N GLU A 97 22.23 -19.65 6.09
CA GLU A 97 22.03 -20.36 4.83
C GLU A 97 20.76 -19.89 4.12
N GLU A 98 19.64 -19.80 4.83
CA GLU A 98 18.37 -19.28 4.31
C GLU A 98 18.52 -17.83 3.82
N ALA A 99 19.29 -17.02 4.54
CA ALA A 99 19.57 -15.64 4.18
C ALA A 99 20.32 -15.53 2.84
N LEU A 100 21.31 -16.39 2.59
CA LEU A 100 22.02 -16.45 1.30
C LEU A 100 21.11 -16.91 0.16
N GLU A 101 20.17 -17.81 0.42
CA GLU A 101 19.22 -18.27 -0.61
C GLU A 101 18.37 -17.12 -1.18
N LEU A 102 18.00 -16.14 -0.35
CA LEU A 102 17.19 -14.99 -0.78
C LEU A 102 17.92 -14.12 -1.83
N PHE A 103 19.26 -14.12 -1.83
CA PHE A 103 20.08 -13.38 -2.80
C PHE A 103 20.19 -14.07 -4.17
N LYS A 104 19.72 -15.32 -4.29
CA LYS A 104 19.61 -15.99 -5.60
C LYS A 104 18.52 -15.38 -6.48
N PHE A 105 17.68 -14.49 -5.93
CA PHE A 105 16.62 -13.80 -6.65
C PHE A 105 16.99 -12.34 -6.92
N PRO A 106 16.66 -11.76 -8.09
CA PRO A 106 15.76 -12.29 -9.13
C PRO A 106 16.40 -13.41 -9.98
N LYS A 107 15.63 -14.47 -10.23
CA LYS A 107 16.05 -15.64 -11.03
C LYS A 107 15.26 -15.69 -12.33
N THR A 108 15.94 -15.74 -13.47
CA THR A 108 15.31 -15.98 -14.78
C THR A 108 15.06 -17.48 -14.95
N LEU A 109 13.81 -17.87 -15.18
CA LEU A 109 13.43 -19.27 -15.38
C LEU A 109 13.47 -19.68 -16.85
N GLY A 110 13.27 -18.73 -17.77
CA GLY A 110 13.26 -18.97 -19.21
C GLY A 110 12.63 -17.82 -19.98
N VAL A 111 12.38 -18.04 -21.26
CA VAL A 111 11.73 -17.09 -22.18
C VAL A 111 10.37 -17.63 -22.59
N TYR A 112 9.34 -16.79 -22.59
CA TYR A 112 8.00 -17.14 -23.06
C TYR A 112 7.46 -16.04 -23.97
N ASP A 113 7.05 -16.38 -25.20
CA ASP A 113 6.55 -15.40 -26.19
C ASP A 113 7.53 -14.22 -26.40
N GLY A 114 8.83 -14.53 -26.46
CA GLY A 114 9.91 -13.54 -26.66
C GLY A 114 10.30 -12.71 -25.44
N GLU A 115 9.71 -12.97 -24.27
CA GLU A 115 9.89 -12.17 -23.05
C GLU A 115 10.35 -13.03 -21.87
N ASP A 116 11.24 -12.48 -21.05
CA ASP A 116 11.81 -13.21 -19.91
C ASP A 116 10.76 -13.45 -18.82
N VAL A 117 10.76 -14.68 -18.29
CA VAL A 117 10.00 -15.08 -17.11
C VAL A 117 10.94 -15.07 -15.92
N ILE A 118 10.75 -14.09 -15.02
CA ILE A 118 11.66 -13.85 -13.89
C ILE A 118 10.90 -14.03 -12.58
N VAL A 119 11.43 -14.82 -11.66
CA VAL A 119 10.92 -14.96 -10.30
C VAL A 119 11.68 -14.03 -9.38
N ALA A 120 10.97 -13.26 -8.55
CA ALA A 120 11.58 -12.30 -7.64
C ALA A 120 10.76 -12.09 -6.37
N GLN A 121 11.44 -11.63 -5.32
CA GLN A 121 10.83 -11.20 -4.06
C GLN A 121 10.50 -9.69 -4.14
N GLY A 122 9.28 -9.30 -3.75
CA GLY A 122 8.87 -7.89 -3.73
C GLY A 122 8.21 -7.47 -2.42
N LYS A 123 7.84 -6.19 -2.33
CA LYS A 123 7.14 -5.61 -1.15
C LYS A 123 5.86 -6.36 -0.77
N TYR A 124 5.16 -6.95 -1.75
CA TYR A 124 3.89 -7.64 -1.56
C TYR A 124 4.04 -9.16 -1.47
N GLY A 125 5.27 -9.67 -1.41
CA GLY A 125 5.60 -11.09 -1.45
C GLY A 125 6.26 -11.53 -2.76
N PRO A 126 6.48 -12.85 -2.93
CA PRO A 126 7.08 -13.43 -4.13
C PRO A 126 6.17 -13.28 -5.35
N TYR A 127 6.76 -13.06 -6.51
CA TYR A 127 6.04 -12.88 -7.76
C TYR A 127 6.83 -13.37 -8.98
N VAL A 128 6.10 -13.72 -10.03
CA VAL A 128 6.61 -13.92 -11.38
C VAL A 128 6.43 -12.62 -12.16
N LYS A 129 7.51 -12.07 -12.69
CA LYS A 129 7.52 -10.96 -13.64
C LYS A 129 7.48 -11.51 -15.05
N TYR A 130 6.55 -10.99 -15.84
CA TYR A 130 6.41 -11.33 -17.25
C TYR A 130 5.96 -10.08 -18.02
N LYS A 131 6.69 -9.69 -19.07
CA LYS A 131 6.47 -8.41 -19.79
C LYS A 131 6.44 -7.22 -18.81
N LYS A 132 5.32 -6.50 -18.75
CA LYS A 132 5.05 -5.40 -17.80
C LYS A 132 4.19 -5.85 -16.60
N GLY A 133 3.81 -7.12 -16.56
CA GLY A 133 2.93 -7.70 -15.56
C GLY A 133 3.69 -8.30 -14.37
N PHE A 134 2.99 -8.34 -13.24
CA PHE A 134 3.45 -8.98 -12.01
C PHE A 134 2.37 -9.98 -11.58
N VAL A 135 2.74 -11.25 -11.48
CA VAL A 135 1.85 -12.33 -11.07
C VAL A 135 2.29 -12.82 -9.69
N SER A 136 1.48 -12.58 -8.67
CA SER A 136 1.80 -12.99 -7.31
C SER A 136 1.84 -14.52 -7.19
N ILE A 137 2.88 -15.03 -6.54
CA ILE A 137 2.95 -16.45 -6.15
C ILE A 137 2.10 -16.61 -4.87
N PRO A 138 1.28 -17.67 -4.75
CA PRO A 138 0.50 -17.95 -3.55
C PRO A 138 1.37 -18.00 -2.29
N LYS A 139 0.83 -17.59 -1.14
CA LYS A 139 1.60 -17.48 0.13
C LYS A 139 2.04 -18.83 0.71
N ASP A 140 1.35 -19.88 0.32
CA ASP A 140 1.58 -21.27 0.68
C ASP A 140 2.64 -21.96 -0.19
N GLU A 141 3.09 -21.30 -1.26
CA GLU A 141 4.10 -21.82 -2.19
C GLU A 141 5.44 -21.11 -1.96
N ASP A 142 6.52 -21.87 -1.91
CA ASP A 142 7.86 -21.32 -1.73
C ASP A 142 8.40 -20.75 -3.06
N ILE A 143 9.14 -19.65 -2.97
CA ILE A 143 9.69 -18.97 -4.15
C ILE A 143 10.69 -19.86 -4.90
N SER A 144 11.43 -20.69 -4.17
CA SER A 144 12.46 -21.57 -4.74
C SER A 144 11.87 -22.80 -5.43
N SER A 145 10.64 -23.21 -5.10
CA SER A 145 9.98 -24.35 -5.74
C SER A 145 9.27 -23.98 -7.05
N VAL A 146 9.12 -22.70 -7.37
CA VAL A 146 8.48 -22.26 -8.62
C VAL A 146 9.44 -22.47 -9.80
N ASP A 147 9.11 -23.46 -10.62
CA ASP A 147 9.77 -23.75 -11.90
C ASP A 147 9.12 -22.99 -13.08
N TYR A 148 9.68 -23.18 -14.27
CA TYR A 148 9.19 -22.53 -15.50
C TYR A 148 7.74 -22.92 -15.82
N GLU A 149 7.37 -24.20 -15.69
CA GLU A 149 6.02 -24.69 -16.01
C GLU A 149 4.98 -24.11 -15.06
N ARG A 150 5.30 -24.06 -13.76
CA ARG A 150 4.47 -23.47 -12.73
C ARG A 150 4.32 -21.97 -12.93
N ALA A 151 5.41 -21.27 -13.25
CA ALA A 151 5.38 -19.85 -13.59
C ALA A 151 4.48 -19.58 -14.80
N LEU A 152 4.56 -20.39 -15.86
CA LEU A 152 3.67 -20.29 -17.02
C LEU A 152 2.20 -20.52 -16.67
N LYS A 153 1.92 -21.49 -15.80
CA LYS A 153 0.55 -21.75 -15.32
C LYS A 153 -0.02 -20.52 -14.61
N LEU A 154 0.75 -19.92 -13.69
CA LEU A 154 0.34 -18.71 -12.97
C LEU A 154 0.12 -17.52 -13.94
N ILE A 155 1.00 -17.35 -14.93
CA ILE A 155 0.85 -16.33 -15.97
C ILE A 155 -0.46 -16.53 -16.75
N LYS A 156 -0.71 -17.73 -17.24
CA LYS A 156 -1.93 -18.05 -18.01
C LYS A 156 -3.20 -17.89 -17.18
N GLU A 157 -3.20 -18.33 -15.91
CA GLU A 157 -4.32 -18.11 -15.00
C GLU A 157 -4.60 -16.61 -14.81
N LYS A 158 -3.54 -15.80 -14.69
CA LYS A 158 -3.67 -14.34 -14.57
C LYS A 158 -4.15 -13.68 -15.87
N GLU A 159 -3.68 -14.15 -17.03
CA GLU A 159 -4.14 -13.67 -18.33
C GLU A 159 -5.62 -14.00 -18.56
N LEU A 160 -6.04 -15.23 -18.24
CA LEU A 160 -7.45 -15.65 -18.29
C LEU A 160 -8.32 -14.83 -17.34
N ALA A 161 -7.86 -14.59 -16.11
CA ALA A 161 -8.59 -13.76 -15.15
C ALA A 161 -8.70 -12.29 -15.60
N ASN A 162 -7.73 -11.79 -16.36
CA ASN A 162 -7.75 -10.44 -16.93
C ASN A 162 -8.33 -10.42 -18.36
N ALA A 163 -8.78 -11.54 -18.89
CA ALA A 163 -9.34 -11.60 -20.24
C ALA A 163 -10.61 -10.74 -20.29
N PRO A 164 -10.81 -9.97 -21.36
CA PRO A 164 -12.05 -9.23 -21.53
C PRO A 164 -13.23 -10.20 -21.60
N ILE A 165 -14.25 -9.95 -20.79
CA ILE A 165 -15.52 -10.68 -20.86
C ILE A 165 -16.45 -10.10 -21.94
N ASP A 166 -16.23 -8.84 -22.30
CA ASP A 166 -17.02 -8.10 -23.26
C ASP A 166 -16.23 -6.87 -23.76
N SER A 167 -16.80 -6.12 -24.69
CA SER A 167 -16.29 -4.85 -25.17
C SER A 167 -17.40 -3.80 -25.21
N TYR A 168 -17.07 -2.58 -24.81
CA TYR A 168 -17.97 -1.44 -24.88
C TYR A 168 -17.21 -0.21 -25.38
N GLU A 169 -17.75 0.49 -26.39
CA GLU A 169 -17.09 1.62 -27.07
C GLU A 169 -15.65 1.28 -27.56
N ASN A 170 -15.45 0.07 -28.08
CA ASN A 170 -14.13 -0.47 -28.51
C ASN A 170 -13.10 -0.61 -27.37
N LEU A 171 -13.52 -0.53 -26.12
CA LEU A 171 -12.67 -0.74 -24.95
C LEU A 171 -13.05 -2.05 -24.25
N PRO A 172 -12.06 -2.84 -23.79
CA PRO A 172 -12.32 -4.12 -23.14
C PRO A 172 -12.96 -3.93 -21.76
N VAL A 173 -13.87 -4.84 -21.42
CA VAL A 173 -14.49 -4.95 -20.10
C VAL A 173 -13.93 -6.20 -19.42
N GLN A 174 -13.34 -6.05 -18.23
CA GLN A 174 -12.81 -7.17 -17.43
C GLN A 174 -13.64 -7.34 -16.16
N LYS A 175 -13.87 -8.56 -15.69
CA LYS A 175 -14.49 -8.80 -14.37
C LYS A 175 -13.46 -9.19 -13.33
N GLY A 176 -13.73 -8.89 -12.06
CA GLY A 176 -12.87 -9.27 -10.95
C GLY A 176 -13.55 -9.15 -9.59
N VAL A 177 -12.88 -9.63 -8.55
CA VAL A 177 -13.34 -9.54 -7.16
C VAL A 177 -12.26 -8.83 -6.34
N GLY A 178 -12.67 -7.81 -5.58
CA GLY A 178 -11.77 -7.04 -4.72
C GLY A 178 -12.30 -6.91 -3.30
N ARG A 179 -11.62 -6.12 -2.47
CA ARG A 179 -12.00 -5.88 -1.05
C ARG A 179 -13.40 -5.29 -0.85
N PHE A 180 -13.98 -4.72 -1.91
CA PHE A 180 -15.31 -4.09 -1.90
C PHE A 180 -16.37 -4.95 -2.62
N GLY A 181 -16.04 -6.21 -2.92
CA GLY A 181 -16.91 -7.13 -3.64
C GLY A 181 -16.61 -7.23 -5.14
N PRO A 182 -17.52 -7.86 -5.91
CA PRO A 182 -17.38 -8.05 -7.35
C PRO A 182 -17.45 -6.73 -8.11
N PHE A 183 -16.68 -6.62 -9.20
CA PHE A 183 -16.63 -5.43 -10.03
C PHE A 183 -16.36 -5.78 -11.50
N ILE A 184 -16.74 -4.86 -12.39
CA ILE A 184 -16.22 -4.80 -13.76
C ILE A 184 -15.27 -3.61 -13.90
N LYS A 185 -14.25 -3.75 -14.73
CA LYS A 185 -13.27 -2.72 -15.05
C LYS A 185 -13.40 -2.36 -16.53
N TRP A 186 -13.63 -1.07 -16.80
CA TRP A 186 -13.76 -0.53 -18.14
C TRP A 186 -13.15 0.88 -18.17
N ASN A 187 -12.35 1.19 -19.19
CA ASN A 187 -11.68 2.50 -19.35
C ASN A 187 -10.98 3.02 -18.07
N ASN A 188 -10.24 2.13 -17.39
CA ASN A 188 -9.59 2.40 -16.09
C ASN A 188 -10.54 2.74 -14.92
N MET A 189 -11.86 2.66 -15.11
CA MET A 189 -12.86 2.77 -14.06
C MET A 189 -13.20 1.40 -13.49
N PHE A 190 -13.40 1.37 -12.18
CA PHE A 190 -13.89 0.20 -11.46
C PHE A 190 -15.35 0.43 -11.09
N ILE A 191 -16.23 -0.45 -11.57
CA ILE A 191 -17.68 -0.38 -11.41
C ILE A 191 -18.10 -1.57 -10.54
N ASN A 192 -18.62 -1.29 -9.35
CA ASN A 192 -19.09 -2.34 -8.44
C ASN A 192 -20.35 -3.00 -9.01
N VAL A 193 -20.40 -4.34 -9.00
CA VAL A 193 -21.55 -5.12 -9.42
C VAL A 193 -22.40 -5.42 -8.18
N SER A 194 -23.58 -4.80 -8.11
CA SER A 194 -24.51 -5.02 -7.00
C SER A 194 -25.08 -6.45 -6.99
N LYS A 195 -25.58 -6.90 -5.83
CA LYS A 195 -26.20 -8.24 -5.68
C LYS A 195 -27.44 -8.47 -6.56
N LYS A 196 -27.98 -7.43 -7.21
CA LYS A 196 -29.09 -7.54 -8.17
C LYS A 196 -28.67 -8.34 -9.42
N TYR A 197 -27.39 -8.32 -9.78
CA TYR A 197 -26.86 -8.97 -10.97
C TYR A 197 -26.22 -10.31 -10.63
N ASP A 198 -26.32 -11.28 -11.53
CA ASP A 198 -25.52 -12.50 -11.46
C ASP A 198 -24.11 -12.20 -11.99
N PHE A 199 -23.15 -12.07 -11.06
CA PHE A 199 -21.76 -11.76 -11.39
C PHE A 199 -21.08 -12.83 -12.27
N ASN A 200 -21.51 -14.09 -12.17
CA ASN A 200 -20.90 -15.16 -12.94
C ASN A 200 -21.35 -15.11 -14.40
N ASN A 201 -22.61 -14.70 -14.63
CA ASN A 201 -23.30 -14.71 -15.92
C ASN A 201 -23.83 -13.32 -16.31
N LEU A 202 -22.96 -12.31 -16.27
CA LEU A 202 -23.31 -10.95 -16.72
C LEU A 202 -23.61 -10.96 -18.22
N SER A 203 -24.79 -10.47 -18.61
CA SER A 203 -25.12 -10.25 -20.02
C SER A 203 -24.48 -8.95 -20.55
N HIS A 204 -24.37 -8.81 -21.87
CA HIS A 204 -23.92 -7.57 -22.51
C HIS A 204 -24.76 -6.37 -22.05
N GLN A 205 -26.08 -6.56 -21.92
CA GLN A 205 -26.99 -5.51 -21.47
C GLN A 205 -26.71 -5.06 -20.04
N ASP A 206 -26.44 -6.00 -19.11
CA ASP A 206 -26.08 -5.68 -17.72
C ASP A 206 -24.78 -4.86 -17.66
N ILE A 207 -23.80 -5.22 -18.49
CA ILE A 207 -22.51 -4.54 -18.57
C ILE A 207 -22.70 -3.11 -19.06
N VAL A 208 -23.47 -2.92 -20.14
CA VAL A 208 -23.79 -1.59 -20.68
C VAL A 208 -24.52 -0.74 -19.64
N GLU A 209 -25.53 -1.28 -18.96
CA GLU A 209 -26.27 -0.58 -17.90
C GLU A 209 -25.34 -0.12 -16.78
N LEU A 210 -24.48 -1.01 -16.28
CA LEU A 210 -23.50 -0.70 -15.23
C LEU A 210 -22.51 0.40 -15.65
N ILE A 211 -22.04 0.36 -16.91
CA ILE A 211 -21.09 1.35 -17.44
C ILE A 211 -21.77 2.72 -17.61
N GLU A 212 -22.95 2.77 -18.22
CA GLU A 212 -23.68 4.03 -18.44
C GLU A 212 -24.11 4.68 -17.12
N ASP A 213 -24.59 3.89 -16.16
CA ASP A 213 -24.87 4.37 -14.81
C ASP A 213 -23.64 4.97 -14.14
N LYS A 214 -22.47 4.35 -14.31
CA LYS A 214 -21.22 4.88 -13.78
C LYS A 214 -20.81 6.17 -14.49
N LYS A 215 -20.89 6.22 -15.83
CA LYS A 215 -20.60 7.42 -16.61
C LYS A 215 -21.47 8.59 -16.17
N LYS A 216 -22.78 8.37 -16.02
CA LYS A 216 -23.72 9.37 -15.51
C LYS A 216 -23.33 9.88 -14.12
N LYS A 217 -23.03 8.97 -13.18
CA LYS A 217 -22.58 9.34 -11.83
C LYS A 217 -21.27 10.11 -11.81
N GLU A 218 -20.31 9.77 -12.68
CA GLU A 218 -19.06 10.53 -12.80
C GLU A 218 -19.31 11.92 -13.41
N ILE A 219 -20.25 12.06 -14.35
CA ILE A 219 -20.65 13.38 -14.88
C ILE A 219 -21.31 14.22 -13.79
N GLU A 220 -22.30 13.67 -13.09
CA GLU A 220 -23.07 14.35 -12.02
C GLU A 220 -22.21 14.75 -10.80
N LYS A 221 -21.02 14.15 -10.68
CA LYS A 221 -20.02 14.51 -9.67
C LYS A 221 -19.41 15.88 -9.94
N TYR A 222 -19.25 16.28 -11.20
CA TYR A 222 -18.73 17.60 -11.56
C TYR A 222 -19.87 18.62 -11.54
N ILE A 223 -19.70 19.68 -10.76
CA ILE A 223 -20.64 20.82 -10.73
C ILE A 223 -20.16 21.88 -11.71
N HIS A 224 -18.88 22.25 -11.61
CA HIS A 224 -18.20 23.11 -12.57
C HIS A 224 -16.87 22.50 -13.01
N ASN A 225 -16.56 22.63 -14.29
CA ASN A 225 -15.33 22.10 -14.87
C ASN A 225 -14.71 23.13 -15.84
N TRP A 226 -13.81 23.95 -15.32
CA TRP A 226 -13.08 24.95 -16.11
C TRP A 226 -11.84 24.29 -16.71
N LYS A 227 -12.02 23.65 -17.87
CA LYS A 227 -10.98 22.86 -18.54
C LYS A 227 -9.72 23.67 -18.87
N GLU A 228 -9.87 24.90 -19.34
CA GLU A 228 -8.75 25.78 -19.72
C GLU A 228 -7.81 26.08 -18.55
N GLU A 229 -8.36 26.17 -17.33
CA GLU A 229 -7.62 26.49 -16.12
C GLU A 229 -7.20 25.25 -15.32
N GLY A 230 -7.67 24.07 -15.74
CA GLY A 230 -7.49 22.81 -15.03
C GLY A 230 -8.12 22.80 -13.64
N ILE A 231 -9.21 23.56 -13.44
CA ILE A 231 -9.92 23.69 -12.16
C ILE A 231 -11.27 22.96 -12.26
N SER A 232 -11.59 22.16 -11.24
CA SER A 232 -12.91 21.51 -11.15
C SER A 232 -13.49 21.63 -9.75
N LEU A 233 -14.80 21.92 -9.70
CA LEU A 233 -15.62 21.86 -8.49
C LEU A 233 -16.47 20.58 -8.55
N GLN A 234 -16.27 19.70 -7.59
CA GLN A 234 -16.87 18.36 -7.57
C GLN A 234 -17.63 18.10 -6.26
N LYS A 235 -18.71 17.32 -6.31
CA LYS A 235 -19.38 16.79 -5.12
C LYS A 235 -18.42 15.88 -4.33
N ALA A 236 -18.39 16.07 -3.02
CA ALA A 236 -17.63 15.26 -2.08
C ALA A 236 -18.54 14.34 -1.26
N ARG A 237 -17.97 13.64 -0.28
CA ARG A 237 -18.75 12.84 0.67
C ARG A 237 -19.50 13.76 1.64
N TRP A 238 -20.62 13.27 2.17
CA TRP A 238 -21.43 13.96 3.19
C TRP A 238 -21.94 15.35 2.77
N GLY A 239 -22.24 15.53 1.49
CA GLY A 239 -22.80 16.78 0.95
C GLY A 239 -21.82 17.94 0.86
N LYS A 240 -20.53 17.72 1.13
CA LYS A 240 -19.47 18.73 0.94
C LYS A 240 -19.05 18.84 -0.53
N PHE A 241 -18.15 19.77 -0.83
CA PHE A 241 -17.61 19.95 -2.19
C PHE A 241 -16.08 19.97 -2.19
N ASN A 242 -15.48 19.60 -3.32
CA ASN A 242 -14.04 19.61 -3.51
C ASN A 242 -13.69 20.51 -4.70
N LEU A 243 -12.89 21.54 -4.43
CA LEU A 243 -12.24 22.33 -5.44
C LEU A 243 -10.85 21.76 -5.70
N ILE A 244 -10.58 21.35 -6.94
CA ILE A 244 -9.36 20.62 -7.32
C ILE A 244 -8.64 21.34 -8.45
N LYS A 245 -7.33 21.57 -8.29
CA LYS A 245 -6.40 22.02 -9.33
C LYS A 245 -5.10 21.23 -9.22
N GLY A 246 -4.84 20.34 -10.17
CA GLY A 246 -3.67 19.45 -10.16
C GLY A 246 -3.61 18.59 -8.89
N LYS A 247 -2.57 18.78 -8.07
CA LYS A 247 -2.39 18.08 -6.78
C LYS A 247 -3.08 18.79 -5.60
N THR A 248 -3.52 20.03 -5.78
CA THR A 248 -4.17 20.81 -4.72
C THR A 248 -5.65 20.50 -4.67
N LYS A 249 -6.14 20.15 -3.49
CA LYS A 249 -7.54 19.87 -3.21
C LYS A 249 -7.98 20.68 -1.99
N ILE A 250 -9.05 21.44 -2.14
CA ILE A 250 -9.69 22.22 -1.07
C ILE A 250 -11.08 21.65 -0.85
N GLU A 251 -11.41 21.26 0.38
CA GLU A 251 -12.75 20.82 0.77
C GLU A 251 -13.56 22.05 1.22
N LEU A 252 -14.68 22.29 0.55
CA LEU A 252 -15.63 23.36 0.85
C LEU A 252 -16.81 22.78 1.65
N PRO A 253 -17.39 23.56 2.58
CA PRO A 253 -18.46 23.10 3.43
C PRO A 253 -19.79 22.96 2.65
N LYS A 254 -20.75 22.24 3.24
CA LYS A 254 -22.01 21.83 2.57
C LYS A 254 -22.96 22.98 2.24
N ASP A 255 -22.80 24.11 2.92
CA ASP A 255 -23.56 25.36 2.79
C ASP A 255 -22.99 26.30 1.73
N THR A 256 -21.91 25.90 1.06
CA THR A 256 -21.35 26.67 -0.05
C THR A 256 -22.37 26.74 -1.18
N ASP A 257 -22.68 27.95 -1.65
CA ASP A 257 -23.44 28.13 -2.89
C ASP A 257 -22.57 27.72 -4.08
N VAL A 258 -22.82 26.51 -4.57
CA VAL A 258 -22.05 25.89 -5.65
C VAL A 258 -22.60 26.18 -7.02
N GLU A 259 -23.83 26.69 -7.16
CA GLU A 259 -24.44 26.97 -8.46
C GLU A 259 -24.01 28.32 -9.02
N SER A 260 -23.82 29.30 -8.13
CA SER A 260 -23.31 30.64 -8.48
C SER A 260 -21.77 30.74 -8.44
N PHE A 261 -21.08 29.63 -8.15
CA PHE A 261 -19.65 29.63 -7.85
C PHE A 261 -18.81 29.96 -9.08
N THR A 262 -18.08 31.09 -9.04
CA THR A 262 -17.36 31.61 -10.21
C THR A 262 -15.92 31.13 -10.30
N LEU A 263 -15.34 31.22 -11.49
CA LEU A 263 -13.92 30.93 -11.72
C LEU A 263 -12.99 31.84 -10.90
N GLU A 264 -13.36 33.11 -10.71
CA GLU A 264 -12.56 34.05 -9.92
C GLU A 264 -12.51 33.66 -8.45
N GLN A 265 -13.66 33.28 -7.88
CA GLN A 265 -13.74 32.77 -6.51
C GLN A 265 -12.91 31.48 -6.36
N ALA A 266 -13.00 30.57 -7.34
CA ALA A 266 -12.19 29.36 -7.38
C ALA A 266 -10.67 29.67 -7.35
N LYS A 267 -10.22 30.59 -8.20
CA LYS A 267 -8.81 31.00 -8.28
C LYS A 267 -8.36 31.62 -6.96
N LYS A 268 -9.15 32.52 -6.37
CA LYS A 268 -8.84 33.17 -5.09
C LYS A 268 -8.64 32.17 -3.95
N LEU A 269 -9.55 31.21 -3.79
CA LEU A 269 -9.43 30.18 -2.75
C LEU A 269 -8.21 29.28 -2.96
N LEU A 270 -7.88 28.99 -4.22
CA LEU A 270 -6.68 28.20 -4.55
C LEU A 270 -5.39 28.98 -4.25
N GLU A 271 -5.32 30.27 -4.55
CA GLU A 271 -4.17 31.13 -4.25
C GLU A 271 -3.93 31.28 -2.74
N GLU A 272 -4.99 31.45 -1.94
CA GLU A 272 -4.90 31.55 -0.48
C GLU A 272 -4.32 30.29 0.18
N LYS A 273 -4.53 29.12 -0.44
CA LYS A 273 -4.02 27.83 0.03
C LYS A 273 -2.66 27.44 -0.54
N MET A 274 -2.19 28.09 -1.60
CA MET A 274 -0.85 27.85 -2.12
C MET A 274 0.19 28.38 -1.14
N PRO A 275 1.25 27.61 -0.81
CA PRO A 275 2.31 28.12 0.05
C PRO A 275 2.89 29.38 -0.60
N LYS A 276 2.86 30.52 0.12
CA LYS A 276 3.53 31.74 -0.33
C LYS A 276 4.94 31.37 -0.78
N LYS A 277 5.27 31.57 -2.06
CA LYS A 277 6.62 31.34 -2.59
C LYS A 277 7.60 32.00 -1.62
N LYS A 278 8.39 31.21 -0.88
CA LYS A 278 9.56 31.74 -0.19
C LYS A 278 10.43 32.33 -1.30
N SER A 279 10.58 33.65 -1.31
CA SER A 279 11.54 34.29 -2.20
C SER A 279 12.89 33.63 -1.93
N SER A 280 13.47 33.02 -2.96
CA SER A 280 14.85 32.57 -2.89
C SER A 280 15.68 33.82 -2.62
N LYS A 281 16.24 33.95 -1.42
CA LYS A 281 17.31 34.93 -1.19
C LYS A 281 18.43 34.54 -2.16
N LYS A 282 18.68 35.43 -3.13
CA LYS A 282 19.89 35.43 -3.94
C LYS A 282 21.10 35.59 -3.04
#